data_AF-A0A353M0A3-F1
#
_entry.id   AF-A0A353M0A3-F1
#
_cell.length_a   1.000
_cell.length_b   1.000
_cell.length_c   1.000
_cell.angle_alpha   90.00
_cell.angle_beta   90.00
_cell.angle_gamma   90.00
#
_symmetry.space_group_name_H-M   'P 1'
#
loop_
_entity.id
_entity.type
_entity.pdbx_description
1 polymer ?
#
loop_
_entity_poly.entity_id
_entity_poly.type
_entity_poly.pdbx_seq_one_letter_code
_entity_poly.pdbx_strand_id
1 'polypeptide(L)'
;VSLYTNDPAVIEQGTRILKLVAFVQPFQSSQFILAGALRGAGDTRATMVITFLTVLLVRPGLALLLINGFHWGLDGAWIALVTDQLLRSGLVLLRYNSGKWKKIRIN
;
A
#
# COMPACT_ATOMS: atom_id res chain seq x y z
N VAL A 1 -11.46 14.24 -11.98
CA VAL A 1 -12.03 14.80 -10.73
C VAL A 1 -13.28 15.63 -10.99
N SER A 2 -13.33 16.42 -12.08
CA SER A 2 -14.53 17.17 -12.50
C SER A 2 -15.78 16.32 -12.75
N LEU A 3 -15.63 15.03 -13.06
CA LEU A 3 -16.77 14.10 -13.15
C LEU A 3 -17.45 13.81 -11.79
N TYR A 4 -16.75 14.04 -10.67
CA TYR A 4 -17.22 13.71 -9.32
C TYR A 4 -17.63 14.93 -8.50
N THR A 5 -17.16 16.12 -8.85
CA THR A 5 -17.48 17.38 -8.15
C THR A 5 -17.24 18.57 -9.05
N ASN A 6 -17.98 19.67 -8.80
CA ASN A 6 -17.82 20.96 -9.47
C ASN A 6 -17.06 21.98 -8.60
N ASP A 7 -16.66 21.61 -7.38
CA ASP A 7 -15.87 22.49 -6.51
C ASP A 7 -14.42 22.59 -7.01
N PRO A 8 -13.94 23.79 -7.43
CA PRO A 8 -12.61 23.96 -7.97
C PRO A 8 -11.50 23.61 -6.97
N ALA A 9 -11.70 23.83 -5.67
CA ALA A 9 -10.69 23.51 -4.65
C ALA A 9 -10.49 22.00 -4.52
N VAL A 10 -11.58 21.23 -4.57
CA VAL A 10 -11.53 19.76 -4.53
C VAL A 10 -10.94 19.19 -5.81
N ILE A 11 -11.24 19.80 -6.97
CA ILE A 11 -10.66 19.40 -8.26
C ILE A 11 -9.15 19.56 -8.26
N GLU A 12 -8.64 20.69 -7.75
CA GLU A 12 -7.21 20.93 -7.69
C GLU A 12 -6.50 19.91 -6.79
N GLN A 13 -6.98 19.72 -5.55
CA GLN A 13 -6.42 18.76 -4.61
C GLN A 13 -6.49 17.32 -5.15
N GLY A 14 -7.67 16.91 -5.64
CA GLY A 14 -7.87 15.59 -6.21
C GLY A 14 -6.97 15.31 -7.41
N THR A 15 -6.67 16.32 -8.23
CA THR A 15 -5.80 16.15 -9.40
C THR A 15 -4.35 15.88 -8.97
N ARG A 16 -3.85 16.58 -7.95
CA ARG A 16 -2.51 16.33 -7.40
C ARG A 16 -2.40 14.92 -6.81
N ILE A 17 -3.40 14.52 -6.03
CA ILE A 17 -3.48 13.19 -5.42
C ILE A 17 -3.53 12.09 -6.49
N LEU A 18 -4.36 12.25 -7.53
CA LEU A 18 -4.47 11.24 -8.59
C LEU A 18 -3.15 11.01 -9.33
N LYS A 19 -2.37 12.05 -9.59
CA LYS A 19 -1.03 11.91 -10.19
C LYS A 19 -0.11 11.09 -9.30
N LEU A 20 -0.18 11.31 -8.00
CA LEU A 20 0.61 10.59 -7.00
C LEU A 20 0.20 9.11 -6.96
N VAL A 21 -1.11 8.81 -6.89
CA VAL A 21 -1.64 7.44 -6.93
C VAL A 21 -1.27 6.72 -8.22
N ALA A 22 -1.35 7.40 -9.37
CA ALA A 22 -0.98 6.83 -10.66
C ALA A 22 0.47 6.34 -10.68
N PHE A 23 1.40 7.06 -10.02
CA PHE A 23 2.79 6.64 -9.90
C PHE A 23 2.97 5.37 -9.04
N VAL A 24 2.14 5.21 -7.99
CA VAL A 24 2.21 4.07 -7.08
C VAL A 24 1.54 2.81 -7.65
N GLN A 25 0.64 2.99 -8.60
CA GLN A 25 -0.19 1.93 -9.17
C GLN A 25 0.61 0.73 -9.72
N PRO A 26 1.73 0.88 -10.45
CA PRO A 26 2.54 -0.25 -10.90
C PRO A 26 3.11 -1.10 -9.76
N PHE A 27 3.53 -0.46 -8.66
CA PHE A 27 4.06 -1.14 -7.46
C PHE A 27 2.95 -1.91 -6.75
N GLN A 28 1.75 -1.34 -6.69
CA GLN A 28 0.57 -2.00 -6.12
C GLN A 28 0.16 -3.22 -6.97
N SER A 29 0.11 -3.10 -8.29
CA SER A 29 -0.18 -4.21 -9.19
C SER A 29 0.82 -5.36 -9.03
N SER A 30 2.11 -5.04 -8.97
CA SER A 30 3.18 -6.03 -8.77
C SER A 30 3.03 -6.75 -7.41
N GLN A 31 2.73 -6.00 -6.35
CA GLN A 31 2.48 -6.55 -5.02
C GLN A 31 1.27 -7.52 -5.03
N PHE A 32 0.19 -7.18 -5.74
CA PHE A 32 -0.97 -8.07 -5.82
C PHE A 32 -0.67 -9.38 -6.54
N ILE A 33 0.11 -9.33 -7.64
CA ILE A 33 0.53 -10.53 -8.37
C ILE A 33 1.37 -11.43 -7.48
N LEU A 34 2.41 -10.89 -6.83
CA LEU A 34 3.31 -11.67 -5.98
C LEU A 34 2.61 -12.23 -4.75
N ALA A 35 1.75 -11.43 -4.10
CA ALA A 35 0.96 -11.90 -2.98
C ALA A 35 -0.04 -13.00 -3.41
N GLY A 36 -0.61 -12.89 -4.60
CA GLY A 36 -1.45 -13.93 -5.20
C GLY A 36 -0.67 -15.24 -5.43
N ALA A 37 0.52 -15.14 -6.03
CA ALA A 37 1.39 -16.29 -6.25
C ALA A 37 1.79 -17.00 -4.94
N LEU A 38 2.17 -16.22 -3.91
CA LEU A 38 2.49 -16.76 -2.59
C LEU A 38 1.31 -17.47 -1.93
N ARG A 39 0.10 -16.89 -2.02
CA ARG A 39 -1.11 -17.56 -1.53
C ARG A 39 -1.41 -18.85 -2.29
N GLY A 40 -1.26 -18.85 -3.61
CA GLY A 40 -1.45 -20.03 -4.45
C GLY A 40 -0.45 -21.16 -4.15
N ALA A 41 0.76 -20.82 -3.73
CA ALA A 41 1.78 -21.78 -3.30
C ALA A 41 1.61 -22.28 -1.84
N GLY A 42 0.55 -21.87 -1.14
CA GLY A 42 0.29 -22.25 0.26
C GLY A 42 0.92 -21.33 1.31
N ASP A 43 1.62 -20.26 0.92
CA ASP A 43 2.25 -19.26 1.81
C ASP A 43 1.30 -18.12 2.21
N THR A 44 0.08 -18.50 2.59
CA THR A 44 -0.99 -17.54 2.93
C THR A 44 -0.73 -16.83 4.26
N ARG A 45 -0.10 -17.51 5.22
CA ARG A 45 0.17 -16.93 6.55
C ARG A 45 1.13 -15.74 6.47
N ALA A 46 2.20 -15.83 5.70
CA ALA A 46 3.16 -14.74 5.58
C ALA A 46 2.54 -13.51 4.90
N THR A 47 1.79 -13.72 3.82
CA THR A 47 1.12 -12.61 3.10
C THR A 47 0.03 -11.93 3.94
N MET A 48 -0.70 -12.72 4.74
CA MET A 48 -1.67 -12.19 5.70
C MET A 48 -0.99 -11.33 6.77
N VAL A 49 0.07 -11.83 7.42
CA VAL A 49 0.77 -11.09 8.49
C VAL A 49 1.35 -9.78 7.97
N ILE A 50 2.00 -9.80 6.80
CA ILE A 50 2.55 -8.57 6.17
C ILE A 50 1.42 -7.55 5.94
N THR A 51 0.30 -7.99 5.36
CA THR A 51 -0.83 -7.10 5.06
C THR A 51 -1.45 -6.55 6.34
N PHE A 52 -1.65 -7.41 7.34
CA PHE A 52 -2.23 -7.03 8.62
C PHE A 52 -1.37 -5.98 9.34
N LEU A 53 -0.07 -6.22 9.49
CA LEU A 53 0.84 -5.28 10.16
C LEU A 53 0.92 -3.93 9.44
N THR A 54 1.01 -3.96 8.11
CA THR A 54 1.14 -2.73 7.31
C THR A 54 -0.16 -1.92 7.33
N VAL A 55 -1.31 -2.54 7.05
CA VAL A 55 -2.61 -1.85 7.04
C VAL A 55 -3.05 -1.39 8.43
N LEU A 56 -2.86 -2.21 9.46
CA LEU A 56 -3.40 -1.94 10.80
C LEU A 56 -2.48 -1.07 11.66
N LEU A 57 -1.16 -1.26 11.57
CA LEU A 57 -0.22 -0.56 12.43
C LEU A 57 0.50 0.56 11.68
N VAL A 58 1.13 0.22 10.55
CA VAL A 58 1.98 1.18 9.84
C VAL A 58 1.14 2.31 9.24
N ARG A 59 0.06 2.01 8.51
CA ARG A 59 -0.76 3.03 7.86
C ARG A 59 -1.40 4.00 8.86
N PRO A 60 -2.09 3.56 9.94
CA PRO A 60 -2.70 4.48 10.88
C PRO A 60 -1.64 5.20 11.73
N GLY A 61 -0.55 4.52 12.08
CA GLY A 61 0.58 5.13 12.79
C GLY A 61 1.22 6.26 11.98
N LEU A 62 1.51 6.04 10.70
CA LEU A 62 2.03 7.07 9.80
C LEU A 62 1.00 8.19 9.57
N ALA A 63 -0.28 7.85 9.40
CA ALA A 63 -1.33 8.84 9.23
C ALA A 63 -1.44 9.75 10.47
N LEU A 64 -1.50 9.18 11.68
CA LEU A 64 -1.55 9.96 12.91
C LEU A 64 -0.30 10.83 13.07
N LEU A 65 0.88 10.32 12.75
CA LEU A 65 2.13 11.07 12.84
C LEU A 65 2.20 12.22 11.83
N LEU A 66 1.81 12.00 10.57
CA LEU A 66 1.86 13.03 9.52
C LEU A 66 0.72 14.05 9.64
N ILE A 67 -0.47 13.62 10.06
CA ILE A 67 -1.63 14.50 10.23
C ILE A 67 -1.50 15.31 11.52
N ASN A 68 -1.27 14.66 12.67
CA ASN A 68 -1.28 15.34 13.97
C ASN A 68 0.11 15.88 14.36
N GLY A 69 1.20 15.24 13.96
CA GLY A 69 2.55 15.69 14.27
C GLY A 69 3.01 16.81 13.33
N PHE A 70 2.97 16.55 12.02
CA PHE A 70 3.44 17.49 11.00
C PHE A 70 2.37 18.48 10.51
N HIS A 71 1.10 18.31 10.92
CA HIS A 71 -0.02 19.18 10.54
C HIS A 71 -0.24 19.26 9.03
N TRP A 72 0.13 18.21 8.28
CA TRP A 72 0.01 18.17 6.82
C TRP A 72 -1.42 17.84 6.34
N GLY A 73 -2.36 17.57 7.26
CA GLY A 73 -3.77 17.36 6.94
C GLY A 73 -3.97 16.26 5.88
N LEU A 74 -4.67 16.60 4.80
CA LEU A 74 -4.99 15.67 3.72
C LEU A 74 -3.74 15.09 3.04
N ASP A 75 -2.72 15.90 2.77
CA ASP A 75 -1.50 15.46 2.11
C ASP A 75 -0.74 14.45 2.98
N GLY A 76 -0.76 14.63 4.30
CA GLY A 76 -0.21 13.67 5.26
C GLY A 76 -0.88 12.30 5.17
N ALA A 77 -2.20 12.25 4.99
CA ALA A 77 -2.93 10.99 4.83
C ALA A 77 -2.54 10.26 3.54
N TRP A 78 -2.38 10.98 2.42
CA TRP A 78 -1.99 10.38 1.14
C TRP A 78 -0.53 9.92 1.14
N ILE A 79 0.38 10.68 1.75
CA ILE A 79 1.78 10.27 1.89
C ILE A 79 1.89 9.03 2.79
N ALA A 80 1.10 8.94 3.87
CA ALA A 80 1.03 7.75 4.71
C ALA A 80 0.58 6.53 3.90
N LEU A 81 -0.48 6.67 3.08
CA LEU A 81 -0.99 5.61 2.21
C LEU A 81 0.09 5.12 1.22
N VAL A 82 0.78 6.06 0.59
CA VAL A 82 1.79 5.76 -0.44
C VAL A 82 3.01 5.07 0.17
N THR A 83 3.46 5.55 1.31
CA THR A 83 4.58 4.96 2.05
C THR A 83 4.24 3.54 2.51
N ASP A 84 3.03 3.33 3.04
CA ASP A 84 2.51 2.00 3.39
C ASP A 84 2.47 1.07 2.16
N GLN A 85 2.01 1.57 1.00
CA GLN A 85 1.91 0.81 -0.22
C GLN A 85 3.29 0.38 -0.75
N LEU A 86 4.27 1.27 -0.72
CA LEU A 86 5.66 0.98 -1.11
C LEU A 86 6.31 -0.01 -0.13
N LEU A 87 6.12 0.19 1.17
CA LEU A 87 6.63 -0.72 2.20
C LEU A 87 6.04 -2.13 2.03
N ARG A 88 4.72 -2.24 1.85
CA ARG A 88 4.07 -3.54 1.64
C ARG A 88 4.57 -4.21 0.36
N SER A 89 4.72 -3.47 -0.73
CA SER A 89 5.29 -3.99 -1.98
C SER A 89 6.70 -4.54 -1.78
N GLY A 90 7.57 -3.78 -1.10
CA GLY A 90 8.91 -4.24 -0.73
C GLY A 90 8.91 -5.49 0.15
N LEU A 91 8.08 -5.54 1.20
CA LEU A 91 8.00 -6.70 2.10
C LEU A 91 7.52 -7.97 1.38
N VAL A 92 6.52 -7.85 0.51
CA VAL A 92 6.03 -8.97 -0.30
C VAL A 92 7.11 -9.43 -1.29
N LEU A 93 7.80 -8.51 -1.94
CA LEU A 93 8.92 -8.81 -2.84
C LEU A 93 10.06 -9.53 -2.11
N LEU A 94 10.47 -9.03 -0.93
CA LEU A 94 11.48 -9.67 -0.09
C LEU A 94 11.04 -11.08 0.33
N ARG A 95 9.76 -11.25 0.70
CA ARG A 95 9.25 -12.57 1.08
C ARG A 95 9.22 -13.55 -0.09
N TYR A 96 8.90 -13.07 -1.28
CA TYR A 96 8.98 -13.85 -2.51
C TYR A 96 10.43 -14.24 -2.84
N ASN A 97 11.35 -13.29 -2.79
CA ASN A 97 12.78 -13.52 -3.06
C ASN A 97 13.46 -14.42 -2.02
N SER A 98 12.97 -14.45 -0.78
CA SER A 98 13.51 -15.33 0.27
C SER A 98 13.41 -16.83 -0.06
N GLY A 99 12.60 -17.21 -1.05
CA GLY A 99 12.45 -18.60 -1.50
C GLY A 99 11.87 -19.56 -0.45
N LYS A 100 11.56 -19.10 0.77
CA LYS A 100 11.00 -19.92 1.85
C LYS A 100 9.65 -20.54 1.46
N TRP A 101 8.90 -19.87 0.59
CA TRP A 101 7.66 -20.38 0.01
C TRP A 101 7.85 -21.67 -0.80
N LYS A 102 9.02 -21.88 -1.44
CA LYS A 102 9.31 -23.08 -2.23
C LYS A 102 9.45 -24.35 -1.39
N LYS A 103 9.70 -24.21 -0.08
CA LYS A 103 9.84 -25.32 0.87
C LYS A 103 8.50 -25.75 1.47
N ILE A 104 7.42 -25.03 1.18
CA ILE A 104 6.08 -25.37 1.66
C ILE A 104 5.60 -26.57 0.83
N ARG A 105 5.57 -27.76 1.44
CA ARG A 105 4.90 -28.92 0.85
C ARG A 105 3.40 -28.74 1.03
N ILE A 106 2.71 -28.54 -0.07
CA ILE A 106 1.26 -28.68 -0.14
C ILE A 106 1.02 -30.19 -0.09
N ASN A 107 0.45 -30.67 1.01
CA ASN A 107 0.19 -32.09 1.26
C ASN A 107 -1.21 -32.46 0.76
#